data_AF-A0A0G4MKJ1-F1
#
_entry.id   AF-A0A0G4MKJ1-F1
#
_cell.length_a   1.000
_cell.length_b   1.000
_cell.length_c   1.000
_cell.angle_alpha   90.00
_cell.angle_beta   90.00
_cell.angle_gamma   90.00
#
_symmetry.space_group_name_H-M   'P 1'
#
loop_
_entity.id
_entity.type
_entity.pdbx_description
1 polymer ?
#
loop_
_entity_poly.entity_id
_entity_poly.type
_entity_poly.pdbx_seq_one_letter_code
_entity_poly.pdbx_strand_id
1 'polypeptide(L)'
;GDVAFSKSELELGGAVPLSQRAPGVSLGAGLRLGALCPLPLGFASTAAIAPSRLNDRFQLGGPTDVRGFKLGGLGPHDGPDAVGGDLFAAGSLNLLFPLPYRGPDSALRMQLFANAGRLVALK
;
A
#
# COMPACT_ATOMS: atom_id res chain seq x y z
N GLY A 1 -26.57 8.75 -9.62
CA GLY A 1 -25.42 8.20 -8.88
C GLY A 1 -24.91 9.32 -8.02
N ASP A 2 -24.97 9.14 -6.69
CA ASP A 2 -24.90 10.26 -5.74
C ASP A 2 -23.48 10.55 -5.24
N VAL A 3 -22.48 9.99 -5.94
CA VAL A 3 -21.06 10.11 -5.64
C VAL A 3 -20.34 10.41 -6.94
N ALA A 4 -19.51 11.45 -6.92
CA ALA A 4 -18.61 11.80 -8.00
C ALA A 4 -17.21 11.91 -7.41
N PHE A 5 -16.33 10.99 -7.76
CA PHE A 5 -14.92 11.01 -7.38
C PHE A 5 -14.08 10.35 -8.47
N SER A 6 -12.83 10.79 -8.58
CA SER A 6 -11.79 10.08 -9.31
C SER A 6 -10.95 9.31 -8.30
N LYS A 7 -10.79 8.01 -8.53
CA LYS A 7 -9.94 7.15 -7.72
C LYS A 7 -8.77 6.70 -8.58
N SER A 8 -7.55 6.95 -8.13
CA SER A 8 -6.33 6.55 -8.82
C SER A 8 -5.45 5.78 -7.86
N GLU A 9 -4.95 4.63 -8.32
CA GLU A 9 -4.03 3.78 -7.59
C GLU A 9 -2.85 3.46 -8.51
N LEU A 10 -1.65 3.53 -7.94
CA LEU A 10 -0.39 3.30 -8.61
C LEU A 10 0.42 2.32 -7.78
N GLU A 11 0.74 1.18 -8.37
CA GLU A 11 1.59 0.16 -7.78
C GLU A 11 2.85 0.01 -8.62
N LEU A 12 4.00 0.16 -7.98
CA LEU A 12 5.30 0.01 -8.58
C LEU A 12 6.06 -1.06 -7.82
N GLY A 13 6.61 -2.04 -8.53
CA GLY A 13 7.39 -3.11 -7.94
C GLY A 13 8.62 -3.38 -8.80
N GLY A 14 9.74 -3.65 -8.15
CA GLY A 14 10.98 -4.02 -8.82
C GLY A 14 11.77 -5.00 -7.96
N ALA A 15 12.46 -5.94 -8.59
CA ALA A 15 13.37 -6.84 -7.91
C ALA A 15 14.66 -6.97 -8.70
N VAL A 16 15.79 -6.84 -8.00
CA VAL A 16 17.13 -6.88 -8.57
C VAL A 16 17.93 -7.98 -7.86
N PRO A 17 18.56 -8.91 -8.60
CA PRO A 17 19.50 -9.85 -8.00
C PRO A 17 20.76 -9.10 -7.54
N LEU A 18 21.11 -9.21 -6.26
CA LEU A 18 22.18 -8.41 -5.64
C LEU A 18 23.59 -8.89 -6.01
N SER A 19 23.76 -10.17 -6.37
CA SER A 19 25.09 -10.73 -6.62
C SER A 19 25.07 -11.79 -7.72
N GLN A 20 25.96 -11.63 -8.71
CA GLN A 20 26.32 -12.70 -9.64
C GLN A 20 27.20 -13.78 -8.98
N ARG A 21 27.77 -13.48 -7.80
CA ARG A 21 28.73 -14.34 -7.08
C ARG A 21 28.08 -15.18 -5.97
N ALA A 22 26.88 -14.81 -5.54
CA ALA A 22 26.04 -15.56 -4.59
C ALA A 22 24.65 -15.79 -5.21
N PRO A 23 24.45 -16.88 -5.98
CA PRO A 23 23.17 -17.17 -6.60
C PRO A 23 22.09 -17.37 -5.53
N GLY A 24 20.97 -16.64 -5.64
CA GLY A 24 19.81 -16.79 -4.75
C GLY A 24 19.48 -15.59 -3.87
N VAL A 25 20.30 -14.53 -3.85
CA VAL A 25 19.98 -13.28 -3.13
C VAL A 25 19.31 -12.27 -4.07
N SER A 26 18.07 -11.89 -3.78
CA SER A 26 17.32 -10.87 -4.53
C SER A 26 16.77 -9.80 -3.62
N LEU A 27 17.02 -8.54 -3.98
CA LEU A 27 16.44 -7.37 -3.33
C LEU A 27 15.23 -6.91 -4.12
N GLY A 28 14.06 -6.96 -3.51
CA GLY A 28 12.81 -6.40 -3.99
C GLY A 28 12.48 -5.08 -3.30
N ALA A 29 11.90 -4.16 -4.05
CA ALA A 29 11.28 -2.95 -3.55
C ALA A 29 9.89 -2.81 -4.17
N GLY A 30 8.94 -2.27 -3.42
CA GLY A 30 7.59 -1.99 -3.85
C GLY A 30 7.13 -0.65 -3.30
N LEU A 31 6.35 0.07 -4.08
CA LEU A 31 5.74 1.34 -3.74
C LEU A 31 4.29 1.32 -4.21
N ARG A 32 3.35 1.67 -3.34
CA ARG A 32 1.93 1.80 -3.63
C ARG A 32 1.49 3.20 -3.24
N LEU A 33 0.79 3.87 -4.14
CA LEU A 33 0.27 5.22 -3.96
C LEU A 33 -1.18 5.19 -4.41
N GLY A 34 -2.07 5.86 -3.68
CA GLY A 34 -3.43 6.04 -4.16
C GLY A 34 -4.06 7.31 -3.65
N ALA A 35 -4.86 7.93 -4.51
CA ALA A 35 -5.53 9.19 -4.26
C ALA A 35 -6.99 9.10 -4.68
N LEU A 36 -7.87 9.59 -3.81
CA LEU A 36 -9.29 9.75 -4.05
C LEU A 36 -9.58 11.25 -4.07
N CYS A 37 -9.92 11.76 -5.24
CA CYS A 37 -10.25 13.16 -5.47
C CYS A 37 -11.75 13.30 -5.70
N PRO A 38 -12.51 13.93 -4.78
CA PRO A 38 -13.93 14.18 -5.00
C PRO A 38 -14.13 15.18 -6.15
N LEU A 39 -15.12 14.92 -6.98
CA LEU A 39 -15.45 15.72 -8.17
C LEU A 39 -16.80 16.43 -7.95
N PRO A 40 -17.01 17.62 -8.54
CA PRO A 40 -18.30 18.28 -8.52
C PRO A 40 -19.34 17.45 -9.28
N LEU A 41 -20.54 17.33 -8.71
CA LEU A 41 -21.68 16.70 -9.39
C LEU A 41 -22.26 17.66 -10.43
N GLY A 42 -21.89 17.46 -11.70
CA GLY A 42 -22.43 18.18 -12.86
C GLY A 42 -21.43 19.11 -13.55
N PHE A 43 -21.88 19.78 -14.63
CA PHE A 43 -21.07 20.71 -15.43
C PHE A 43 -20.92 22.12 -14.83
N ALA A 44 -21.49 22.36 -13.65
CA ALA A 44 -21.40 23.65 -12.97
C ALA A 44 -20.13 23.70 -12.11
N SER A 45 -19.23 24.63 -12.41
CA SER A 45 -17.99 24.88 -11.66
C SER A 45 -18.19 25.32 -10.20
N THR A 46 -19.43 25.55 -9.78
CA THR A 46 -19.86 25.94 -8.42
C THR A 46 -20.61 24.84 -7.67
N ALA A 47 -20.73 23.62 -8.22
CA ALA A 47 -21.39 22.52 -7.54
C ALA A 47 -20.61 22.09 -6.28
N ALA A 48 -21.32 21.91 -5.17
CA ALA A 48 -20.74 21.52 -3.89
C ALA A 48 -19.98 20.18 -4.03
N ILE A 49 -18.71 20.18 -3.64
CA ILE A 49 -17.88 18.96 -3.59
C ILE A 49 -18.31 18.17 -2.36
N ALA A 50 -18.98 17.03 -2.58
CA ALA A 50 -19.37 16.14 -1.49
C ALA A 50 -18.13 15.40 -0.94
N PRO A 51 -17.96 15.32 0.39
CA PRO A 51 -16.85 14.57 0.98
C PRO A 51 -16.96 13.07 0.68
N SER A 52 -15.82 12.38 0.67
CA SER A 52 -15.75 10.94 0.44
C SER A 52 -16.49 10.16 1.53
N ARG A 53 -17.27 9.16 1.14
CA ARG A 53 -17.95 8.23 2.06
C ARG A 53 -16.98 7.17 2.54
N LEU A 54 -17.23 6.62 3.73
CA LEU A 54 -16.41 5.56 4.34
C LEU A 54 -16.17 4.37 3.39
N ASN A 55 -17.18 4.02 2.60
CA ASN A 55 -17.14 2.89 1.66
C ASN A 55 -16.17 3.10 0.48
N ASP A 56 -15.86 4.35 0.13
CA ASP A 56 -15.03 4.67 -1.03
C ASP A 56 -13.56 4.89 -0.65
N ARG A 57 -13.31 5.20 0.63
CA ARG A 57 -11.98 5.48 1.21
C ARG A 57 -11.05 4.28 1.15
N PHE A 58 -9.76 4.57 1.09
CA PHE A 58 -8.73 3.54 1.19
C PHE A 58 -8.54 3.10 2.64
N GLN A 59 -8.30 1.81 2.80
CA GLN A 59 -7.85 1.21 4.05
C GLN A 59 -6.45 0.66 3.81
N LEU A 60 -5.53 0.93 4.73
CA LEU A 60 -4.17 0.42 4.63
C LEU A 60 -3.90 -0.47 5.84
N GLY A 61 -3.22 -1.59 5.61
CA GLY A 61 -2.73 -2.46 6.68
C GLY A 61 -3.28 -3.88 6.58
N GLY A 62 -2.51 -4.82 7.11
CA GLY A 62 -2.76 -6.25 6.97
C GLY A 62 -1.59 -6.98 6.32
N PRO A 63 -1.70 -8.31 6.13
CA PRO A 63 -0.60 -9.16 5.67
C PRO A 63 -0.15 -8.86 4.22
N THR A 64 -1.02 -8.28 3.40
CA THR A 64 -0.79 -7.98 1.98
C THR A 64 -0.23 -6.59 1.72
N ASP A 65 -0.41 -5.65 2.66
CA ASP A 65 0.03 -4.26 2.51
C ASP A 65 1.26 -4.00 3.39
N VAL A 66 1.02 -3.63 4.64
CA VAL A 66 2.06 -3.38 5.65
C VAL A 66 1.94 -4.46 6.71
N ARG A 67 2.73 -5.53 6.53
CA ARG A 67 2.84 -6.62 7.50
C ARG A 67 3.22 -6.07 8.87
N GLY A 68 2.59 -6.60 9.92
CA GLY A 68 2.78 -6.15 11.30
C GLY A 68 1.67 -5.24 11.83
N PHE A 69 0.75 -4.78 10.98
CA PHE A 69 -0.42 -4.00 11.38
C PHE A 69 -1.71 -4.80 11.22
N LYS A 70 -2.70 -4.51 12.08
CA LYS A 70 -4.06 -5.04 11.95
C LYS A 70 -4.60 -4.70 10.55
N LEU A 71 -5.48 -5.54 10.02
CA LEU A 71 -6.14 -5.28 8.75
C LEU A 71 -6.87 -3.93 8.81
N GLY A 72 -6.55 -3.01 7.88
CA GLY A 72 -7.06 -1.64 7.90
C GLY A 72 -6.54 -0.77 9.06
N GLY A 73 -5.55 -1.24 9.82
CA GLY A 73 -5.07 -0.59 11.04
C GLY A 73 -4.19 0.65 10.84
N LEU A 74 -3.78 0.96 9.61
CA LEU A 74 -2.98 2.13 9.29
C LEU A 74 -3.86 3.22 8.69
N GLY A 75 -4.01 4.33 9.40
CA GLY A 75 -4.82 5.45 8.95
C GLY A 75 -5.47 6.27 10.07
N PRO A 76 -6.36 7.20 9.70
CA PRO A 76 -7.25 7.88 10.62
C PRO A 76 -8.17 6.85 11.29
N HIS A 77 -8.15 6.84 12.62
CA HIS A 77 -9.07 6.08 13.44
C HIS A 77 -10.03 7.02 14.14
N ASP A 78 -11.29 6.62 14.25
CA ASP A 78 -12.29 7.24 15.12
C ASP A 78 -12.55 6.25 16.25
N GLY A 79 -11.83 6.45 17.35
CA GLY A 79 -11.79 5.50 18.46
C GLY A 79 -11.17 4.14 18.05
N PRO A 80 -11.88 3.01 18.23
CA PRO A 80 -11.38 1.67 17.87
C PRO A 80 -11.51 1.35 16.37
N ASP A 81 -12.22 2.18 15.60
CA ASP A 81 -12.61 1.90 14.23
C ASP A 81 -11.75 2.66 13.22
N ALA A 82 -11.23 1.94 12.23
CA ALA A 82 -10.46 2.51 11.13
C ALA A 82 -11.39 3.20 10.13
N VAL A 83 -11.28 4.52 10.02
CA VAL A 83 -12.14 5.34 9.14
C VAL A 83 -11.63 5.34 7.70
N GLY A 84 -10.36 5.01 7.51
CA GLY A 84 -9.70 5.11 6.20
C GLY A 84 -9.52 6.56 5.76
N GLY A 85 -8.98 6.74 4.57
CA GLY A 85 -8.48 8.01 4.08
C GLY A 85 -8.46 8.09 2.57
N ASP A 86 -8.23 9.29 2.07
CA ASP A 86 -8.35 9.61 0.66
C ASP A 86 -7.01 9.50 -0.06
N LEU A 87 -5.91 9.70 0.67
CA LEU A 87 -4.56 9.61 0.14
C LEU A 87 -3.77 8.58 0.94
N PHE A 88 -3.15 7.63 0.25
CA PHE A 88 -2.26 6.67 0.87
C PHE A 88 -0.95 6.54 0.11
N ALA A 89 0.11 6.25 0.87
CA ALA A 89 1.41 5.91 0.36
C ALA A 89 2.00 4.79 1.20
N ALA A 90 2.37 3.68 0.56
CA ALA A 90 3.02 2.54 1.21
C ALA A 90 4.26 2.12 0.42
N GLY A 91 5.30 1.76 1.13
CA GLY A 91 6.55 1.23 0.58
C GLY A 91 6.91 -0.08 1.27
N SER A 92 7.47 -1.01 0.50
CA SER A 92 7.95 -2.30 0.99
C SER A 92 9.34 -2.57 0.44
N LEU A 93 10.23 -3.10 1.27
CA LEU A 93 11.53 -3.60 0.89
C LEU A 93 11.61 -5.07 1.32
N ASN A 94 11.98 -5.95 0.41
CA ASN A 94 12.07 -7.39 0.62
C ASN A 94 13.44 -7.89 0.22
N LEU A 95 14.19 -8.50 1.13
CA LEU A 95 15.42 -9.20 0.82
C LEU A 95 15.17 -10.70 0.91
N LEU A 96 15.22 -11.39 -0.22
CA LEU A 96 15.19 -12.84 -0.29
C LEU A 96 16.62 -13.37 -0.35
N PHE A 97 16.93 -14.37 0.48
CA PHE A 97 18.21 -15.07 0.45
C PHE A 97 18.02 -16.58 0.73
N PRO A 98 18.91 -17.44 0.23
CA PRO A 98 18.81 -18.88 0.44
C PRO A 98 19.15 -19.24 1.89
N LEU A 99 18.68 -20.39 2.35
CA LEU A 99 19.02 -20.88 3.69
C LEU A 99 20.53 -21.16 3.81
N PRO A 100 21.20 -20.65 4.86
CA PRO A 100 22.65 -20.80 5.00
C PRO A 100 23.10 -22.28 5.12
N TYR A 101 22.23 -23.17 5.57
CA TYR A 101 22.53 -24.60 5.77
C TYR A 101 22.16 -25.52 4.60
N ARG A 102 21.31 -25.11 3.65
CA ARG A 102 20.83 -25.98 2.55
C ARG A 102 21.25 -25.54 1.15
N GLY A 103 22.02 -24.44 1.03
CA GLY A 103 22.52 -23.96 -0.24
C GLY A 103 21.43 -23.38 -1.16
N PRO A 104 21.80 -22.94 -2.38
CA PRO A 104 20.91 -22.25 -3.31
C PRO A 104 19.85 -23.15 -3.99
N ASP A 105 19.97 -24.47 -3.92
CA ASP A 105 19.05 -25.44 -4.54
C ASP A 105 17.80 -25.74 -3.70
N SER A 106 17.72 -25.21 -2.47
CA SER A 106 16.54 -25.41 -1.63
C SER A 106 15.35 -24.58 -2.12
N ALA A 107 14.17 -25.20 -2.22
CA ALA A 107 12.92 -24.50 -2.53
C ALA A 107 12.49 -23.51 -1.43
N LEU A 108 13.08 -23.61 -0.23
CA LEU A 108 12.83 -22.71 0.88
C LEU A 108 13.78 -21.51 0.80
N ARG A 109 13.22 -20.30 0.94
CA ARG A 109 13.97 -19.04 0.95
C ARG A 109 13.61 -18.24 2.19
N MET A 110 14.61 -17.61 2.78
CA MET A 110 14.43 -16.66 3.86
C MET A 110 14.03 -15.32 3.25
N GLN A 111 13.00 -14.69 3.79
CA GLN A 111 12.57 -13.35 3.39
C GLN A 111 12.68 -12.42 4.59
N LEU A 112 13.60 -11.46 4.52
CA LEU A 112 13.62 -10.30 5.38
C LEU A 112 12.78 -9.21 4.71
N PHE A 113 11.89 -8.54 5.45
CA PHE A 113 11.04 -7.49 4.90
C PHE A 113 10.98 -6.28 5.82
N ALA A 114 10.85 -5.11 5.23
CA ALA A 114 10.58 -3.87 5.92
C ALA A 114 9.47 -3.14 5.15
N ASN A 115 8.34 -2.88 5.82
CA ASN A 115 7.21 -2.18 5.23
C ASN A 115 6.98 -0.87 5.99
N ALA A 116 6.66 0.18 5.26
CA ALA A 116 6.26 1.46 5.80
C ALA A 116 5.02 1.94 5.04
N GLY A 117 4.11 2.63 5.71
CA GLY A 117 2.97 3.21 5.03
C GLY A 117 2.31 4.29 5.85
N ARG A 118 1.65 5.21 5.15
CA ARG A 118 0.88 6.29 5.73
C ARG A 118 -0.39 6.48 4.92
N LEU A 119 -1.48 6.71 5.63
CA LEU A 119 -2.77 6.97 5.04
C LEU A 119 -3.40 8.18 5.73
N VAL A 120 -3.89 9.12 4.92
CA VAL A 120 -4.34 10.46 5.34
C VAL A 120 -5.70 10.74 4.73
N ALA A 121 -6.62 11.30 5.52
CA ALA A 121 -7.90 11.81 5.02
C ALA A 121 -7.76 13.31 4.69
N LEU A 122 -8.27 13.72 3.53
CA LEU A 122 -8.40 15.12 3.15
C LEU A 122 -9.71 15.63 3.78
N LYS A 123 -9.61 16.67 4.61
CA LYS A 123 -10.76 17.23 5.35
C LYS A 123 -11.31 18.45 4.63
#